data_AF-A0A919T796-F1
#
_entry.id   AF-A0A919T796-F1
#
_cell.length_a   1.000
_cell.length_b   1.000
_cell.length_c   1.000
_cell.angle_alpha   90.00
_cell.angle_beta   90.00
_cell.angle_gamma   90.00
#
_symmetry.space_group_name_H-M   'P 1'
#
loop_
_entity.id
_entity.type
_entity.pdbx_description
1 polymer ?
#
loop_
_entity_poly.entity_id
_entity_poly.type
_entity_poly.pdbx_seq_one_letter_code
_entity_poly.pdbx_strand_id
1 'polypeptide(L)'
;MGRDWSPIAYDHEAIREIVTEVRNGLPVERVKYRKIPHVGELVAWRDRKAWRVTAVFERDQANWDDQTTKVWEREGMPDPATWPGRERAVRLQSATDPKDREPHRAIYPWASNDQWWPLREQYPVCNDCGLIWPCPCDERNDEAVAAMKEFNRLAGIMPGCCWACGDPVTGRHHSIVFAGENLLMPGAGPAVFHTSHSRKAKRGTCRGQAEDYERQWVLAEPGRRVRLRCSGVLYRHLSASECTTGERCVGVEATHPDHAHCTTRSYASWTNGQAVENPRPLTNCGTRGCRGPKAPVDANADSRAA
;
A
#
# COMPACT_ATOMS: atom_id res chain seq x y z
N MET A 1 -57.93 -10.44 -1.64
CA MET A 1 -57.10 -10.39 -2.87
C MET A 1 -55.66 -10.72 -2.47
N GLY A 2 -55.26 -11.99 -2.58
CA GLY A 2 -53.90 -12.42 -2.26
C GLY A 2 -52.97 -12.10 -3.41
N ARG A 3 -51.87 -11.39 -3.16
CA ARG A 3 -50.80 -11.23 -4.16
C ARG A 3 -49.99 -12.52 -4.16
N ASP A 4 -49.98 -13.17 -5.31
CA ASP A 4 -49.12 -14.30 -5.62
C ASP A 4 -47.66 -13.81 -5.64
N TRP A 5 -46.86 -14.32 -4.69
CA TRP A 5 -45.42 -14.06 -4.57
C TRP A 5 -44.63 -15.21 -5.19
N SER A 6 -45.07 -15.70 -6.35
CA SER A 6 -44.26 -16.63 -7.15
C SER A 6 -42.87 -16.02 -7.37
N PRO A 7 -41.78 -16.73 -6.99
CA PRO A 7 -40.43 -16.22 -7.14
C PRO A 7 -40.19 -15.92 -8.62
N ILE A 8 -39.89 -14.66 -8.94
CA ILE A 8 -39.35 -14.31 -10.24
C ILE A 8 -38.05 -15.10 -10.35
N ALA A 9 -38.00 -16.08 -11.26
CA ALA A 9 -36.80 -16.83 -11.54
C ALA A 9 -35.80 -15.85 -12.15
N TYR A 10 -34.95 -15.29 -11.30
CA TYR A 10 -33.86 -14.44 -11.73
C TYR A 10 -32.83 -15.32 -12.44
N ASP A 11 -32.59 -15.03 -13.71
CA ASP A 11 -31.49 -15.63 -14.45
C ASP A 11 -30.16 -15.18 -13.82
N HIS A 12 -29.63 -16.04 -12.96
CA HIS A 12 -28.38 -15.79 -12.24
C HIS A 12 -27.17 -15.68 -13.18
N GLU A 13 -27.26 -16.21 -14.40
CA GLU A 13 -26.21 -16.12 -15.41
C GLU A 13 -26.23 -14.74 -16.07
N ALA A 14 -27.41 -14.25 -16.46
CA ALA A 14 -27.59 -12.87 -16.94
C ALA A 14 -27.20 -11.82 -15.88
N ILE A 15 -27.54 -12.05 -14.60
CA ILE A 15 -27.10 -11.17 -13.50
C ILE A 15 -25.57 -11.20 -13.34
N ARG A 16 -24.91 -12.35 -13.48
CA ARG A 16 -23.44 -12.45 -13.39
C ARG A 16 -22.73 -11.78 -14.56
N GLU A 17 -23.29 -11.87 -15.76
CA GLU A 17 -22.76 -11.21 -16.95
C GLU A 17 -22.90 -9.68 -16.81
N ILE A 18 -24.07 -9.17 -16.40
CA ILE A 18 -24.27 -7.75 -16.06
C ILE A 18 -23.35 -7.30 -14.93
N VAL A 19 -23.18 -8.08 -13.86
CA VAL A 19 -22.28 -7.71 -12.75
C VAL A 19 -20.82 -7.73 -13.18
N THR A 20 -20.42 -8.63 -14.08
CA THR A 20 -19.05 -8.72 -14.59
C THR A 20 -18.78 -7.60 -15.60
N GLU A 21 -19.75 -7.24 -16.43
CA GLU A 21 -19.71 -6.05 -17.29
C GLU A 21 -19.77 -4.76 -16.47
N VAL A 22 -20.51 -4.67 -15.37
CA VAL A 22 -20.51 -3.48 -14.49
C VAL A 22 -19.19 -3.39 -13.72
N ARG A 23 -18.66 -4.52 -13.26
CA ARG A 23 -17.38 -4.62 -12.53
C ARG A 23 -16.17 -4.36 -13.41
N ASN A 24 -16.24 -4.71 -14.70
CA ASN A 24 -15.17 -4.48 -15.68
C ASN A 24 -15.44 -3.27 -16.60
N GLY A 25 -16.64 -2.72 -16.60
CA GLY A 25 -17.17 -1.82 -17.64
C GLY A 25 -17.83 -0.56 -17.10
N LEU A 26 -17.37 -0.09 -15.95
CA LEU A 26 -17.13 1.33 -15.86
C LEU A 26 -15.77 1.62 -16.53
N PRO A 27 -15.71 2.00 -17.82
CA PRO A 27 -14.58 2.71 -18.36
C PRO A 27 -14.62 4.13 -17.77
N VAL A 28 -14.53 4.25 -16.45
CA VAL A 28 -14.08 5.51 -15.88
C VAL A 28 -12.57 5.47 -16.06
N GLU A 29 -12.14 5.71 -17.29
CA GLU A 29 -10.81 6.26 -17.47
C GLU A 29 -10.74 7.44 -16.51
N ARG A 30 -9.91 7.32 -15.48
CA ARG A 30 -9.69 8.42 -14.55
C ARG A 30 -9.07 9.52 -15.38
N VAL A 31 -9.88 10.44 -15.87
CA VAL A 31 -9.40 11.56 -16.66
C VAL A 31 -8.61 12.44 -15.68
N LYS A 32 -7.28 12.27 -15.71
CA LYS A 32 -6.37 13.16 -14.99
C LYS A 32 -6.49 14.54 -15.61
N TYR A 33 -6.60 15.53 -14.74
CA TYR A 33 -7.26 16.81 -14.97
C TYR A 33 -6.57 17.77 -15.94
N ARG A 34 -6.61 17.45 -17.24
CA ARG A 34 -6.46 18.46 -18.30
C ARG A 34 -7.76 18.79 -19.02
N LYS A 35 -8.81 17.97 -18.87
CA LYS A 35 -10.08 18.18 -19.56
C LYS A 35 -11.14 18.69 -18.58
N ILE A 36 -11.72 19.82 -18.91
CA ILE A 36 -12.73 20.51 -18.10
C ILE A 36 -14.10 20.04 -18.57
N PRO A 37 -14.99 19.66 -17.65
CA PRO A 37 -16.28 19.10 -18.03
C PRO A 37 -17.13 20.15 -18.73
N HIS A 38 -17.94 19.71 -19.68
CA HIS A 38 -18.82 20.59 -20.42
C HIS A 38 -20.12 20.84 -19.64
N VAL A 39 -20.75 22.00 -19.88
CA VAL A 39 -22.10 22.25 -19.35
C VAL A 39 -23.07 21.19 -19.89
N GLY A 40 -23.86 20.61 -18.99
CA GLY A 40 -24.78 19.51 -19.25
C GLY A 40 -24.21 18.12 -18.96
N GLU A 41 -22.89 17.97 -18.86
CA GLU A 41 -22.22 16.70 -18.60
C GLU A 41 -22.54 16.19 -17.18
N LEU A 42 -22.71 14.87 -17.06
CA LEU A 42 -22.81 14.19 -15.78
C LEU A 42 -21.42 13.75 -15.35
N VAL A 43 -21.06 14.07 -14.11
CA VAL A 43 -19.78 13.75 -13.52
C VAL A 43 -19.99 13.19 -12.12
N ALA A 44 -19.20 12.20 -11.74
CA ALA A 44 -19.01 11.87 -10.35
C ALA A 44 -17.78 12.59 -9.81
N TRP A 45 -17.83 12.95 -8.54
CA TRP A 45 -16.72 13.56 -7.85
C TRP A 45 -16.40 12.77 -6.58
N ARG A 46 -15.37 13.17 -5.81
CA ARG A 46 -14.77 12.43 -4.68
C ARG A 46 -15.78 11.73 -3.73
N ASP A 47 -16.96 12.31 -3.55
CA ASP A 47 -18.05 11.79 -2.72
C ASP A 47 -18.89 10.68 -3.38
N ARG A 48 -18.55 10.29 -4.62
CA ARG A 48 -19.25 9.33 -5.48
C ARG A 48 -20.71 9.67 -5.74
N LYS A 49 -21.09 10.93 -5.59
CA LYS A 49 -22.42 11.42 -6.03
C LYS A 49 -22.38 11.78 -7.50
N ALA A 50 -23.52 11.62 -8.16
CA ALA A 50 -23.71 12.08 -9.53
C ALA A 50 -24.11 13.55 -9.55
N TRP A 51 -23.33 14.35 -10.28
CA TRP A 51 -23.51 15.78 -10.44
C TRP A 51 -23.68 16.12 -11.90
N ARG A 52 -24.64 16.99 -12.22
CA ARG A 52 -24.74 17.62 -13.54
C ARG A 52 -24.03 18.97 -13.50
N VAL A 53 -23.16 19.22 -14.46
CA VAL A 53 -22.48 20.50 -14.62
C VAL A 53 -23.46 21.52 -15.20
N THR A 54 -23.81 22.54 -14.43
CA THR A 54 -24.79 23.56 -14.85
C THR A 54 -24.14 24.82 -15.39
N ALA A 55 -22.90 25.10 -14.98
CA ALA A 55 -22.12 26.21 -15.48
C ALA A 55 -20.62 25.98 -15.24
N VAL A 56 -19.80 26.57 -16.10
CA VAL A 56 -18.35 26.66 -15.96
C VAL A 56 -17.99 28.14 -16.03
N PHE A 57 -17.26 28.63 -15.03
CA PHE A 57 -16.81 30.01 -14.92
C PHE A 57 -15.30 30.03 -14.99
N GLU A 58 -14.74 30.96 -15.76
CA GLU A 58 -13.32 31.27 -15.64
C GLU A 58 -13.15 32.31 -14.54
N ARG A 59 -12.16 32.09 -13.67
CA ARG A 59 -11.85 33.05 -12.62
C ARG A 59 -10.90 34.10 -13.19
N ASP A 60 -11.25 35.37 -12.99
CA ASP A 60 -10.39 36.48 -13.37
C ASP A 60 -9.00 36.30 -12.74
N GLN A 61 -7.94 36.60 -13.51
CA GLN A 61 -6.56 36.50 -13.07
C GLN A 61 -6.31 37.26 -11.76
N ALA A 62 -6.93 38.42 -11.58
CA ALA A 62 -6.81 39.22 -10.35
C ALA A 62 -7.34 38.48 -9.10
N ASN A 63 -8.10 37.40 -9.29
CA ASN A 63 -8.69 36.60 -8.23
C ASN A 63 -8.09 35.19 -8.13
N TRP A 64 -7.04 34.86 -8.88
CA TRP A 64 -6.37 33.56 -8.77
C TRP A 64 -5.75 33.37 -7.39
N ASP A 65 -5.73 32.13 -6.92
CA ASP A 65 -5.00 31.82 -5.69
C ASP A 65 -3.46 31.89 -5.86
N ASP A 66 -2.75 32.00 -4.73
CA ASP A 66 -1.29 32.11 -4.69
C ASP A 66 -0.60 30.94 -5.40
N GLN A 67 -1.20 29.74 -5.33
CA GLN A 67 -0.58 28.54 -5.88
C GLN A 67 -0.71 28.51 -7.41
N THR A 68 -1.84 28.90 -7.94
CA THR A 68 -2.10 29.07 -9.38
C THR A 68 -1.18 30.15 -9.94
N THR A 69 -1.03 31.27 -9.23
CA THR A 69 -0.10 32.34 -9.58
C THR A 69 1.34 31.83 -9.65
N LYS A 70 1.81 31.08 -8.64
CA LYS A 70 3.16 30.47 -8.66
C LYS A 70 3.37 29.48 -9.81
N VAL A 71 2.34 28.69 -10.16
CA VAL A 71 2.41 27.75 -11.28
C VAL A 71 2.47 28.52 -12.61
N TRP A 72 1.68 29.58 -12.76
CA TRP A 72 1.68 30.48 -13.91
C TRP A 72 3.04 31.15 -14.13
N GLU A 73 3.63 31.70 -13.06
CA GLU A 73 4.97 32.30 -13.06
C GLU A 73 6.04 31.29 -13.46
N ARG A 74 6.00 30.08 -12.90
CA ARG A 74 6.94 29.00 -13.22
C ARG A 74 6.86 28.54 -14.68
N GLU A 75 5.68 28.64 -15.30
CA GLU A 75 5.48 28.32 -16.72
C GLU A 75 5.80 29.50 -17.66
N GLY A 76 6.36 30.59 -17.14
CA GLY A 76 6.80 31.74 -17.94
C GLY A 76 5.70 32.77 -18.22
N MET A 77 4.70 32.86 -17.35
CA MET A 77 3.60 33.84 -17.44
C MET A 77 2.90 33.83 -18.81
N PRO A 78 2.42 32.67 -19.30
CA PRO A 78 1.69 32.59 -20.57
C PRO A 78 0.43 33.46 -20.54
N ASP A 79 -0.12 33.83 -21.69
CA ASP A 79 -1.35 34.63 -21.76
C ASP A 79 -2.49 33.99 -20.92
N PRO A 80 -2.99 34.67 -19.87
CA PRO A 80 -4.02 34.15 -18.97
C PRO A 80 -5.28 33.66 -19.69
N ALA A 81 -5.66 34.29 -20.80
CA ALA A 81 -6.87 33.94 -21.54
C ALA A 81 -6.75 32.60 -22.27
N THR A 82 -5.54 32.23 -22.69
CA THR A 82 -5.27 31.01 -23.46
C THR A 82 -4.59 29.93 -22.64
N TRP A 83 -4.05 30.25 -21.46
CA TRP A 83 -3.32 29.30 -20.62
C TRP A 83 -4.21 28.13 -20.16
N PRO A 84 -3.86 26.87 -20.47
CA PRO A 84 -4.66 25.70 -20.08
C PRO A 84 -4.69 25.49 -18.56
N GLY A 85 -3.74 26.06 -17.81
CA GLY A 85 -3.67 25.99 -16.36
C GLY A 85 -4.51 27.03 -15.63
N ARG A 86 -5.29 27.88 -16.32
CA ARG A 86 -6.09 28.92 -15.65
C ARG A 86 -7.14 28.34 -14.69
N GLU A 87 -7.35 29.00 -13.56
CA GLU A 87 -8.34 28.60 -12.56
C GLU A 87 -9.77 28.74 -13.12
N ARG A 88 -10.57 27.70 -12.92
CA ARG A 88 -11.99 27.69 -13.31
C ARG A 88 -12.83 27.26 -12.13
N ALA A 89 -14.10 27.62 -12.12
CA ALA A 89 -15.07 27.12 -11.17
C ALA A 89 -16.23 26.45 -11.90
N VAL A 90 -16.76 25.37 -11.35
CA VAL A 90 -17.96 24.71 -11.86
C VAL A 90 -19.09 24.82 -10.86
N ARG A 91 -20.31 24.96 -11.37
CA ARG A 91 -21.52 24.86 -10.57
C ARG A 91 -22.17 23.52 -10.84
N LEU A 92 -22.40 22.77 -9.77
CA LEU A 92 -22.97 21.44 -9.82
C LEU A 92 -24.40 21.44 -9.32
N GLN A 93 -25.21 20.57 -9.90
CA GLN A 93 -26.53 20.22 -9.41
C GLN A 93 -26.60 18.71 -9.27
N SER A 94 -27.14 18.21 -8.16
CA SER A 94 -27.31 16.78 -7.99
C SER A 94 -28.19 16.21 -9.11
N ALA A 95 -27.77 15.08 -9.66
CA ALA A 95 -28.51 14.41 -10.72
C ALA A 95 -29.79 13.71 -10.21
N THR A 96 -29.88 13.45 -8.90
CA THR A 96 -31.02 12.77 -8.25
C THR A 96 -31.93 13.73 -7.49
N ASP A 97 -31.40 14.86 -6.99
CA ASP A 97 -32.19 15.90 -6.32
C ASP A 97 -31.88 17.28 -6.92
N PRO A 98 -32.75 17.83 -7.79
CA PRO A 98 -32.53 19.15 -8.40
C PRO A 98 -32.44 20.31 -7.39
N LYS A 99 -32.91 20.12 -6.15
CA LYS A 99 -32.81 21.12 -5.08
C LYS A 99 -31.45 21.11 -4.40
N ASP A 100 -30.74 19.99 -4.43
CA ASP A 100 -29.37 19.87 -3.94
C ASP A 100 -28.41 20.50 -4.96
N ARG A 101 -28.06 21.75 -4.68
CA ARG A 101 -27.12 22.54 -5.48
C ARG A 101 -25.88 22.74 -4.66
N GLU A 102 -24.76 22.29 -5.21
CA GLU A 102 -23.48 22.53 -4.56
C GLU A 102 -22.98 23.94 -4.93
N PRO A 103 -22.43 24.71 -3.98
CA PRO A 103 -21.80 25.98 -4.30
C PRO A 103 -20.67 25.80 -5.31
N HIS A 104 -20.24 26.91 -5.90
CA HIS A 104 -19.17 26.95 -6.90
C HIS A 104 -17.94 26.18 -6.40
N ARG A 105 -17.56 25.13 -7.13
CA ARG A 105 -16.37 24.33 -6.84
C ARG A 105 -15.24 24.80 -7.75
N ALA A 106 -14.15 25.28 -7.16
CA ALA A 106 -12.95 25.62 -7.91
C ALA A 106 -12.29 24.35 -8.46
N ILE A 107 -11.80 24.44 -9.68
CA ILE A 107 -11.01 23.45 -10.39
C ILE A 107 -9.61 24.04 -10.54
N TYR A 108 -8.65 23.40 -9.87
CA TYR A 108 -7.27 23.83 -9.88
C TYR A 108 -6.43 22.98 -10.83
N PRO A 109 -5.52 23.59 -11.62
CA PRO A 109 -4.61 22.86 -12.51
C PRO A 109 -3.61 21.98 -11.75
N TRP A 110 -3.32 22.33 -10.50
CA TRP A 110 -2.31 21.70 -9.66
C TRP A 110 -2.89 20.71 -8.65
N ALA A 111 -4.21 20.69 -8.44
CA ALA A 111 -4.88 19.74 -7.58
C ALA A 111 -4.97 18.38 -8.29
N SER A 112 -3.86 17.66 -8.32
CA SER A 112 -3.73 16.32 -8.95
C SER A 112 -4.71 15.27 -8.40
N ASN A 113 -5.37 15.57 -7.29
CA ASN A 113 -6.27 14.67 -6.58
C ASN A 113 -7.75 14.99 -6.75
N ASP A 114 -8.13 16.13 -7.34
CA ASP A 114 -9.53 16.40 -7.68
C ASP A 114 -9.88 15.66 -8.98
N GLN A 115 -10.23 14.39 -8.81
CA GLN A 115 -10.60 13.50 -9.91
C GLN A 115 -12.11 13.56 -10.09
N TRP A 116 -12.50 13.85 -11.32
CA TRP A 116 -13.89 13.76 -11.75
C TRP A 116 -14.00 12.63 -12.76
N TRP A 117 -15.18 12.06 -12.76
CA TRP A 117 -15.48 10.80 -13.40
C TRP A 117 -16.63 11.04 -14.34
N PRO A 118 -16.40 11.23 -15.64
CA PRO A 118 -17.48 11.45 -16.58
C PRO A 118 -18.42 10.24 -16.54
N LEU A 119 -19.71 10.51 -16.42
CA LEU A 119 -20.76 9.51 -16.36
C LEU A 119 -21.55 9.53 -17.66
N ARG A 120 -22.08 8.36 -18.01
CA ARG A 120 -23.12 8.24 -19.03
C ARG A 120 -24.45 8.71 -18.44
N GLU A 121 -25.46 8.94 -19.29
CA GLU A 121 -26.81 9.31 -18.82
C GLU A 121 -27.43 8.19 -17.96
N GLN A 122 -27.08 6.94 -18.24
CA GLN A 122 -27.47 5.77 -17.46
C GLN A 122 -26.23 5.28 -16.68
N TYR A 123 -26.34 5.28 -15.36
CA TYR A 123 -25.26 4.87 -14.46
C TYR A 123 -25.82 4.09 -13.27
N PRO A 124 -25.10 3.07 -12.78
CA PRO A 124 -25.53 2.31 -11.63
C PRO A 124 -25.35 3.11 -10.34
N VAL A 125 -26.40 3.17 -9.53
CA VAL A 125 -26.38 3.71 -8.17
C VAL A 125 -26.74 2.63 -7.16
N CYS A 126 -26.12 2.68 -5.99
CA CYS A 126 -26.50 1.84 -4.87
C CYS A 126 -27.90 2.20 -4.39
N ASN A 127 -28.78 1.21 -4.27
CA ASN A 127 -30.12 1.41 -3.76
C ASN A 127 -30.13 1.94 -2.31
N ASP A 128 -29.16 1.54 -1.49
CA ASP A 128 -29.14 1.86 -0.06
C ASP A 128 -28.61 3.27 0.24
N CYS A 129 -27.56 3.70 -0.46
CA CYS A 129 -26.90 4.99 -0.20
C CYS A 129 -27.03 6.01 -1.33
N GLY A 130 -27.58 5.63 -2.49
CA GLY A 130 -27.71 6.50 -3.67
C GLY A 130 -26.40 6.89 -4.35
N LEU A 131 -25.26 6.40 -3.86
CA LEU A 131 -23.94 6.67 -4.42
C LEU A 131 -23.67 5.78 -5.63
N ILE A 132 -22.84 6.27 -6.55
CA ILE A 132 -22.45 5.55 -7.76
C ILE A 132 -21.67 4.30 -7.40
N TRP A 133 -21.91 3.22 -8.14
CA TRP A 133 -21.22 1.96 -7.94
C TRP A 133 -19.76 2.01 -8.49
N PRO A 134 -18.76 1.38 -7.85
CA PRO A 134 -18.83 0.73 -6.54
C PRO A 134 -19.07 1.77 -5.46
N CYS A 135 -19.96 1.48 -4.51
CA CYS A 135 -20.26 2.39 -3.42
C CYS A 135 -19.51 1.97 -2.14
N PRO A 136 -19.32 2.88 -1.16
CA PRO A 136 -18.70 2.54 0.11
C PRO A 136 -19.44 1.44 0.91
N CYS A 137 -20.73 1.19 0.65
CA CYS A 137 -21.44 0.07 1.26
C CYS A 137 -20.97 -1.27 0.71
N ASP A 138 -20.70 -1.35 -0.60
CA ASP A 138 -20.19 -2.55 -1.26
C ASP A 138 -18.76 -2.87 -0.77
N GLU A 139 -17.91 -1.85 -0.68
CA GLU A 139 -16.56 -1.98 -0.11
C GLU A 139 -16.59 -2.48 1.34
N ARG A 140 -17.46 -1.91 2.18
CA ARG A 140 -17.64 -2.38 3.56
C ARG A 140 -18.19 -3.80 3.64
N ASN A 141 -19.08 -4.19 2.72
CA ASN A 141 -19.59 -5.56 2.66
C ASN A 141 -18.47 -6.53 2.26
N ASP A 142 -17.65 -6.19 1.27
CA ASP A 142 -16.48 -6.97 0.87
C ASP A 142 -15.48 -7.11 2.02
N GLU A 143 -15.21 -6.01 2.75
CA GLU A 143 -14.37 -6.02 3.95
C GLU A 143 -14.96 -6.92 5.05
N ALA A 144 -16.27 -6.83 5.31
CA ALA A 144 -16.96 -7.66 6.30
C ALA A 144 -16.93 -9.14 5.92
N VAL A 145 -17.13 -9.47 4.64
CA VAL A 145 -17.03 -10.84 4.12
C VAL A 145 -15.60 -11.35 4.24
N ALA A 146 -14.59 -10.54 3.92
CA ALA A 146 -13.19 -10.90 4.07
C ALA A 146 -12.82 -11.13 5.55
N ALA A 147 -13.26 -10.24 6.44
CA ALA A 147 -13.05 -10.35 7.88
C ALA A 147 -13.72 -11.61 8.45
N MET A 148 -14.95 -11.92 8.02
CA MET A 148 -15.66 -13.13 8.43
C MET A 148 -14.98 -14.41 7.93
N LYS A 149 -14.48 -14.42 6.68
CA LYS A 149 -13.69 -15.53 6.16
C LYS A 149 -12.42 -15.75 6.96
N GLU A 150 -11.71 -14.67 7.30
CA GLU A 150 -10.50 -14.74 8.11
C GLU A 150 -10.79 -15.19 9.54
N PHE A 151 -11.86 -14.68 10.15
CA PHE A 151 -12.33 -15.13 11.45
C PHE A 151 -12.64 -16.63 11.47
N ASN A 152 -13.42 -17.12 10.50
CA ASN A 152 -13.77 -18.53 10.39
C ASN A 152 -12.53 -19.41 10.14
N ARG A 153 -11.56 -18.91 9.35
CA ARG A 153 -10.28 -19.58 9.14
C ARG A 153 -9.51 -19.72 10.45
N LEU A 154 -9.41 -18.65 11.23
CA LEU A 154 -8.71 -18.63 12.53
C LEU A 154 -9.42 -19.51 13.58
N ALA A 155 -10.75 -19.43 13.65
CA ALA A 155 -11.57 -20.24 14.56
C ALA A 155 -11.45 -21.74 14.26
N GLY A 156 -11.18 -22.12 13.02
CA GLY A 156 -10.94 -23.50 12.62
C GLY A 156 -9.55 -24.05 12.98
N ILE A 157 -8.63 -23.22 13.50
CA ILE A 157 -7.27 -23.66 13.86
C ILE A 157 -7.30 -24.39 15.20
N MET A 158 -6.96 -25.68 15.18
CA MET A 158 -6.90 -26.49 16.40
C MET A 158 -5.72 -26.10 17.30
N PRO A 159 -5.81 -26.31 18.62
CA PRO A 159 -4.68 -26.14 19.53
C PRO A 159 -3.43 -26.92 19.07
N GLY A 160 -2.26 -26.29 19.16
CA GLY A 160 -0.99 -26.86 18.69
C GLY A 160 -0.74 -26.76 17.17
N CYS A 161 -1.66 -26.17 16.41
CA CYS A 161 -1.44 -25.85 15.00
C CYS A 161 -0.84 -24.45 14.81
N CYS A 162 -0.13 -24.27 13.69
CA CYS A 162 0.45 -23.00 13.31
C CYS A 162 -0.64 -22.02 12.93
N TRP A 163 -0.70 -20.85 13.56
CA TRP A 163 -1.74 -19.84 13.35
C TRP A 163 -1.72 -19.19 11.96
N ALA A 164 -0.60 -19.34 11.25
CA ALA A 164 -0.46 -18.86 9.88
C ALA A 164 -0.95 -19.86 8.82
N CYS A 165 -0.49 -21.12 8.88
CA CYS A 165 -0.81 -22.11 7.84
C CYS A 165 -1.88 -23.13 8.23
N GLY A 166 -2.27 -23.21 9.50
CA GLY A 166 -3.23 -24.18 10.02
C GLY A 166 -2.68 -25.59 10.23
N ASP A 167 -1.43 -25.88 9.83
CA ASP A 167 -0.83 -27.21 9.99
C ASP A 167 -0.38 -27.48 11.44
N PRO A 168 -0.42 -28.74 11.91
CA PRO A 168 0.12 -29.14 13.20
C PRO A 168 1.61 -28.80 13.36
N VAL A 169 1.96 -28.24 14.51
CA VAL A 169 3.36 -28.03 14.91
C VAL A 169 3.84 -29.28 15.63
N THR A 170 4.77 -30.00 15.02
CA THR A 170 5.37 -31.21 15.60
C THR A 170 6.72 -30.89 16.21
N GLY A 171 7.24 -31.76 17.10
CA GLY A 171 8.57 -31.59 17.70
C GLY A 171 9.74 -31.56 16.69
N ARG A 172 9.51 -31.95 15.43
CA ARG A 172 10.50 -31.85 14.34
C ARG A 172 10.52 -30.47 13.67
N HIS A 173 9.53 -29.62 13.91
CA HIS A 173 9.43 -28.30 13.34
C HIS A 173 10.02 -27.26 14.29
N HIS A 174 10.82 -26.34 13.77
CA HIS A 174 11.15 -25.13 14.52
C HIS A 174 9.91 -24.26 14.62
N SER A 175 9.56 -23.87 15.85
CA SER A 175 8.39 -23.07 16.14
C SER A 175 8.66 -22.07 17.23
N ILE A 176 7.79 -21.07 17.31
CA ILE A 176 7.74 -20.10 18.39
C ILE A 176 6.34 -20.09 18.98
N VAL A 177 6.27 -20.05 20.31
CA VAL A 177 5.04 -19.90 21.08
C VAL A 177 5.04 -18.51 21.72
N PHE A 178 3.99 -17.74 21.46
CA PHE A 178 3.74 -16.47 22.12
C PHE A 178 2.84 -16.71 23.32
N ALA A 179 3.39 -16.55 24.53
CA ALA A 179 2.67 -16.76 25.77
C ALA A 179 1.56 -15.72 25.98
N GLY A 180 0.54 -16.11 26.74
CA GLY A 180 -0.62 -15.28 27.05
C GLY A 180 -1.78 -15.52 26.09
N GLU A 181 -2.76 -14.61 26.15
CA GLU A 181 -3.93 -14.63 25.28
C GLU A 181 -3.53 -14.39 23.81
N ASN A 182 -4.23 -15.09 22.93
CA ASN A 182 -4.04 -14.94 21.49
C ASN A 182 -4.67 -13.64 20.97
N LEU A 183 -3.85 -12.79 20.36
CA LEU A 183 -4.30 -11.50 19.85
C LEU A 183 -5.13 -11.59 18.57
N LEU A 184 -5.01 -12.68 17.81
CA LEU A 184 -5.81 -12.91 16.60
C LEU A 184 -7.18 -13.49 16.94
N MET A 185 -7.29 -14.22 18.04
CA MET A 185 -8.52 -14.87 18.47
C MET A 185 -8.62 -14.87 20.01
N PRO A 186 -9.26 -13.86 20.61
CA PRO A 186 -9.47 -13.80 22.05
C PRO A 186 -10.14 -15.08 22.59
N GLY A 187 -9.70 -15.53 23.76
CA GLY A 187 -10.14 -16.81 24.34
C GLY A 187 -9.52 -18.09 23.73
N ALA A 188 -8.77 -18.00 22.62
CA ALA A 188 -7.97 -19.13 22.15
C ALA A 188 -6.69 -19.30 22.99
N GLY A 189 -6.13 -20.50 22.96
CA GLY A 189 -4.83 -20.79 23.58
C GLY A 189 -3.67 -20.02 22.92
N PRO A 190 -2.45 -20.13 23.48
CA PRO A 190 -1.27 -19.41 23.01
C PRO A 190 -1.05 -19.53 21.49
N ALA A 191 -0.66 -18.43 20.84
CA ALA A 191 -0.39 -18.44 19.41
C ALA A 191 0.94 -19.12 19.12
N VAL A 192 0.93 -20.08 18.19
CA VAL A 192 2.11 -20.84 17.77
C VAL A 192 2.35 -20.65 16.28
N PHE A 193 3.61 -20.45 15.88
CA PHE A 193 3.98 -20.29 14.48
C PHE A 193 5.21 -21.12 14.12
N HIS A 194 5.27 -21.62 12.88
CA HIS A 194 6.51 -22.17 12.32
C HIS A 194 7.53 -21.05 12.08
N THR A 195 8.76 -21.22 12.56
CA THR A 195 9.87 -20.26 12.36
C THR A 195 10.83 -20.64 11.24
N SER A 196 10.81 -21.91 10.82
CA SER A 196 11.62 -22.46 9.73
C SER A 196 10.77 -22.81 8.51
N HIS A 197 11.41 -22.92 7.35
CA HIS A 197 10.82 -23.45 6.11
C HIS A 197 10.41 -24.92 6.28
N SER A 198 9.24 -25.16 6.85
CA SER A 198 8.55 -26.44 6.69
C SER A 198 8.23 -26.61 5.20
N ARG A 199 8.39 -27.81 4.63
CA ARG A 199 8.04 -28.08 3.22
C ARG A 199 6.56 -27.82 2.92
N LYS A 200 5.71 -27.82 3.96
CA LYS A 200 4.28 -27.49 3.89
C LYS A 200 3.99 -26.02 4.15
N ALA A 201 4.84 -25.33 4.91
CA ALA A 201 4.75 -23.88 5.06
C ALA A 201 4.98 -23.24 3.69
N LYS A 202 3.92 -22.72 3.06
CA LYS A 202 4.00 -21.96 1.81
C LYS A 202 5.14 -20.94 1.95
N ARG A 203 6.26 -21.23 1.27
CA ARG A 203 7.58 -20.56 1.29
C ARG A 203 7.61 -19.23 2.09
N GLY A 204 7.86 -19.31 3.40
CA GLY A 204 8.15 -18.13 4.25
C GLY A 204 6.95 -17.36 4.83
N THR A 205 5.71 -17.71 4.47
CA THR A 205 4.50 -17.02 4.96
C THR A 205 4.33 -17.13 6.48
N CYS A 206 4.62 -18.30 7.07
CA CYS A 206 4.46 -18.50 8.52
C CYS A 206 5.38 -17.60 9.35
N ARG A 207 6.64 -17.43 8.90
CA ARG A 207 7.60 -16.58 9.60
C ARG A 207 7.21 -15.10 9.49
N GLY A 208 6.81 -14.64 8.30
CA GLY A 208 6.35 -13.26 8.12
C GLY A 208 5.16 -12.94 9.04
N GLN A 209 4.18 -13.84 9.10
CA GLN A 209 3.03 -13.66 10.01
C GLN A 209 3.41 -13.75 11.49
N ALA A 210 4.40 -14.60 11.85
CA ALA A 210 4.91 -14.65 13.22
C ALA A 210 5.58 -13.33 13.63
N GLU A 211 6.31 -12.69 12.72
CA GLU A 211 6.94 -11.38 12.93
C GLU A 211 5.89 -10.27 13.04
N ASP A 212 4.85 -10.30 12.20
CA ASP A 212 3.74 -9.35 12.26
C ASP A 212 2.97 -9.51 13.60
N TYR A 213 2.70 -10.75 14.01
CA TYR A 213 2.08 -11.07 15.29
C TYR A 213 2.95 -10.61 16.46
N GLU A 214 4.26 -10.83 16.42
CA GLU A 214 5.18 -10.39 17.46
C GLU A 214 5.15 -8.87 17.67
N ARG A 215 5.07 -8.09 16.59
CA ARG A 215 4.94 -6.62 16.70
C ARG A 215 3.68 -6.24 17.47
N GLN A 216 2.55 -6.87 17.17
CA GLN A 216 1.30 -6.64 17.90
C GLN A 216 1.40 -7.14 19.35
N TRP A 217 2.04 -8.30 19.55
CA TRP A 217 2.22 -8.93 20.85
C TRP A 217 3.04 -8.07 21.81
N VAL A 218 4.12 -7.44 21.34
CA VAL A 218 4.93 -6.50 22.12
C VAL A 218 4.21 -5.20 22.41
N LEU A 219 3.41 -4.68 21.46
CA LEU A 219 2.63 -3.45 21.65
C LEU A 219 1.50 -3.64 22.66
N ALA A 220 0.92 -4.84 22.75
CA ALA A 220 -0.23 -5.12 23.61
C ALA A 220 0.09 -5.12 25.11
N GLU A 221 1.32 -5.42 25.53
CA GLU A 221 1.69 -5.47 26.96
C GLU A 221 3.11 -4.92 27.20
N PRO A 222 3.24 -3.83 27.98
CA PRO A 222 4.54 -3.30 28.37
C PRO A 222 5.39 -4.35 29.09
N GLY A 223 6.64 -4.53 28.65
CA GLY A 223 7.58 -5.49 29.23
C GLY A 223 7.81 -6.76 28.39
N ARG A 224 6.93 -7.03 27.41
CA ARG A 224 7.21 -8.05 26.39
C ARG A 224 8.41 -7.64 25.53
N ARG A 225 9.25 -8.62 25.21
CA ARG A 225 10.46 -8.42 24.39
C ARG A 225 10.30 -9.08 23.02
N VAL A 226 10.86 -8.44 22.00
CA VAL A 226 10.90 -8.97 20.64
C VAL A 226 11.86 -10.17 20.59
N ARG A 227 11.42 -11.30 20.01
CA ARG A 227 12.15 -12.59 19.97
C ARG A 227 12.57 -12.98 18.56
N LEU A 228 11.77 -12.69 17.53
CA LEU A 228 12.07 -13.02 16.13
C LEU A 228 12.88 -11.92 15.42
N ARG A 229 12.62 -10.65 15.74
CA ARG A 229 13.37 -9.50 15.20
C ARG A 229 14.09 -8.72 16.29
N CYS A 230 15.40 -8.57 16.20
CA CYS A 230 16.10 -7.56 16.98
C CYS A 230 16.06 -6.23 16.19
N SER A 231 15.69 -5.12 16.84
CA SER A 231 15.87 -3.77 16.26
C SER A 231 17.32 -3.28 16.36
N GLY A 232 18.21 -4.09 16.95
CA GLY A 232 19.63 -3.79 17.05
C GLY A 232 20.35 -3.88 15.71
N VAL A 233 21.53 -3.28 15.65
CA VAL A 233 22.44 -3.40 14.52
C VAL A 233 23.37 -4.57 14.81
N LEU A 234 23.36 -5.60 13.97
CA LEU A 234 24.34 -6.67 14.04
C LEU A 234 25.59 -6.25 13.26
N TYR A 235 26.67 -6.00 13.98
CA TYR A 235 28.00 -5.88 13.41
C TYR A 235 28.54 -7.27 13.16
N ARG A 236 28.77 -7.59 11.89
CA ARG A 236 29.41 -8.86 11.51
C ARG A 236 30.91 -8.64 11.37
N HIS A 237 31.66 -9.05 12.38
CA HIS A 237 33.12 -9.10 12.32
C HIS A 237 33.57 -10.32 11.49
N LEU A 238 34.85 -10.32 11.06
CA LEU A 238 35.44 -11.46 10.34
C LEU A 238 35.50 -12.73 11.21
N SER A 239 35.56 -12.58 12.53
CA SER A 239 35.69 -13.67 13.51
C SER A 239 34.43 -13.94 14.34
N ALA A 240 33.51 -12.97 14.45
CA ALA A 240 32.34 -13.04 15.32
C ALA A 240 31.22 -12.12 14.81
N SER A 241 30.01 -12.25 15.34
CA SER A 241 28.94 -11.27 15.12
C SER A 241 28.56 -10.66 16.47
N GLU A 242 28.54 -9.33 16.56
CA GLU A 242 28.21 -8.58 17.76
C GLU A 242 26.98 -7.72 17.48
N CYS A 243 25.89 -7.94 18.20
CA CYS A 243 24.72 -7.05 18.14
C CYS A 243 24.97 -5.89 19.07
N THR A 244 25.05 -4.65 18.56
CA THR A 244 25.23 -3.50 19.44
C THR A 244 23.96 -3.24 20.23
N THR A 245 24.20 -3.17 21.54
CA THR A 245 23.34 -2.93 22.68
C THR A 245 22.57 -1.62 22.57
N GLY A 246 21.29 -1.69 22.18
CA GLY A 246 20.27 -0.87 22.84
C GLY A 246 19.77 -1.60 24.09
N GLU A 247 19.20 -0.89 25.08
CA GLU A 247 18.64 -1.48 26.32
C GLU A 247 17.57 -2.58 26.07
N ARG A 248 17.09 -2.71 24.83
CA ARG A 248 16.11 -3.72 24.39
C ARG A 248 16.72 -4.91 23.65
N CYS A 249 18.04 -5.03 23.54
CA CYS A 249 18.70 -6.17 22.91
C CYS A 249 18.52 -7.44 23.76
N VAL A 250 18.05 -8.53 23.13
CA VAL A 250 17.79 -9.83 23.79
C VAL A 250 19.03 -10.71 23.91
N GLY A 251 20.21 -10.22 23.51
CA GLY A 251 21.49 -10.93 23.62
C GLY A 251 21.77 -11.91 22.49
N VAL A 252 22.89 -12.63 22.61
CA VAL A 252 23.45 -13.55 21.59
C VAL A 252 22.53 -14.74 21.24
N GLU A 253 21.50 -14.99 22.04
CA GLU A 253 20.54 -16.08 21.81
C GLU A 253 19.42 -15.72 20.84
N ALA A 254 19.25 -14.46 20.47
CA ALA A 254 18.35 -14.11 19.38
C ALA A 254 18.87 -14.68 18.06
N THR A 255 17.99 -15.31 17.29
CA THR A 255 18.30 -15.73 15.92
C THR A 255 18.45 -14.51 15.01
N HIS A 256 19.70 -14.09 14.84
CA HIS A 256 20.16 -13.14 13.82
C HIS A 256 20.38 -13.68 12.38
N PRO A 257 20.39 -15.01 12.07
CA PRO A 257 21.04 -15.52 10.86
C PRO A 257 20.31 -15.27 9.53
N ASP A 258 19.04 -14.83 9.54
CA ASP A 258 18.25 -14.64 8.31
C ASP A 258 17.86 -13.18 8.01
N HIS A 259 18.38 -12.21 8.76
CA HIS A 259 17.97 -10.82 8.59
C HIS A 259 18.79 -10.13 7.47
N ALA A 260 18.21 -10.02 6.27
CA ALA A 260 18.74 -9.19 5.18
C ALA A 260 18.87 -7.69 5.55
N HIS A 261 18.20 -7.24 6.63
CA HIS A 261 18.26 -5.88 7.14
C HIS A 261 19.23 -5.67 8.31
N CYS A 262 19.83 -6.75 8.84
CA CYS A 262 20.81 -6.66 9.92
C CYS A 262 22.26 -6.72 9.39
N THR A 263 22.44 -6.46 8.10
CA THR A 263 23.76 -6.31 7.49
C THR A 263 23.89 -4.90 6.93
N THR A 264 24.14 -3.92 7.78
CA THR A 264 24.96 -2.80 7.34
C THR A 264 26.36 -3.39 7.15
N ARG A 265 26.72 -3.77 5.90
CA ARG A 265 28.10 -4.12 5.58
C ARG A 265 28.93 -2.84 5.61
N SER A 266 29.32 -2.39 6.79
CA SER A 266 30.45 -1.47 6.92
C SER A 266 31.72 -2.31 6.75
N TYR A 267 32.33 -2.24 5.56
CA TYR A 267 33.71 -2.69 5.42
C TYR A 267 34.58 -1.65 6.15
N ALA A 268 35.01 -1.96 7.37
CA ALA A 268 36.12 -1.23 7.97
C ALA A 268 37.39 -1.62 7.20
N SER A 269 37.88 -0.75 6.33
CA SER A 269 39.24 -0.86 5.83
C SER A 269 40.18 -0.51 6.98
N TRP A 270 40.98 -1.48 7.41
CA TRP A 270 42.07 -1.24 8.35
C TRP A 270 43.22 -0.58 7.58
N THR A 271 43.48 0.69 7.84
CA THR A 271 44.72 1.35 7.44
C THR A 271 45.39 1.87 8.70
N ASN A 272 46.59 1.37 9.00
CA ASN A 272 47.45 1.82 10.10
C ASN A 272 46.85 1.74 11.52
N GLY A 273 46.22 0.62 11.87
CA GLY A 273 45.88 0.33 13.28
C GLY A 273 44.78 1.19 13.90
N GLN A 274 44.08 2.02 13.12
CA GLN A 274 42.90 2.77 13.57
C GLN A 274 41.69 2.43 12.69
N ALA A 275 40.54 2.21 13.32
CA ALA A 275 39.28 2.06 12.62
C ALA A 275 38.80 3.44 12.15
N VAL A 276 38.68 3.63 10.83
CA VAL A 276 38.08 4.84 10.25
C VAL A 276 36.62 4.53 9.94
N GLU A 277 35.69 5.19 10.63
CA GLU A 277 34.26 5.13 10.29
C GLU A 277 34.03 5.86 8.96
N ASN A 278 33.47 5.17 7.98
CA ASN A 278 33.06 5.78 6.71
C ASN A 278 31.53 5.94 6.71
N PRO A 279 30.97 7.15 6.91
CA PRO A 279 29.55 7.33 7.19
C PRO A 279 28.64 7.32 5.94
N ARG A 280 29.09 6.79 4.79
CA ARG A 280 28.25 6.74 3.58
C ARG A 280 27.54 5.39 3.45
N PRO A 281 26.19 5.36 3.45
CA PRO A 281 25.47 4.18 3.02
C PRO A 281 25.70 4.00 1.51
N LEU A 282 26.45 2.97 1.13
CA LEU A 282 26.46 2.50 -0.26
C LEU A 282 25.10 1.87 -0.54
N THR A 283 24.23 2.65 -1.18
CA THR A 283 23.02 2.13 -1.81
C THR A 283 23.40 1.21 -2.96
N ASN A 284 22.84 0.00 -2.95
CA ASN A 284 22.84 -1.01 -4.02
C ASN A 284 24.18 -1.61 -4.46
N CYS A 285 24.47 -2.80 -3.93
CA CYS A 285 25.17 -3.86 -4.67
C CYS A 285 24.30 -5.12 -4.63
N GLY A 286 23.36 -5.20 -5.57
CA GLY A 286 22.58 -6.40 -5.83
C GLY A 286 23.49 -7.50 -6.38
N THR A 287 23.42 -8.66 -5.74
CA THR A 287 23.64 -10.02 -6.25
C THR A 287 24.23 -10.21 -7.67
N ARG A 288 25.33 -10.99 -7.71
CA ARG A 288 25.98 -11.69 -8.84
C ARG A 288 26.70 -10.81 -9.87
N GLY A 289 28.04 -10.76 -9.78
CA GLY A 289 28.87 -10.50 -10.96
C GLY A 289 30.05 -9.52 -10.85
N CYS A 290 30.64 -9.26 -9.68
CA CYS A 290 31.86 -8.43 -9.64
C CYS A 290 33.12 -9.30 -9.79
N ARG A 291 33.59 -9.50 -11.03
CA ARG A 291 35.00 -9.80 -11.29
C ARG A 291 35.78 -8.51 -11.07
N GLY A 292 36.73 -8.51 -10.15
CA GLY A 292 37.62 -7.38 -9.91
C GLY A 292 38.46 -7.06 -11.17
N PRO A 293 38.93 -5.81 -11.31
CA PRO A 293 39.79 -5.42 -12.43
C PRO A 293 41.10 -6.22 -12.39
N LYS A 294 41.50 -6.78 -13.54
CA LYS A 294 42.85 -7.31 -13.72
C LYS A 294 43.84 -6.15 -13.65
N ALA A 295 44.95 -6.37 -12.92
CA ALA A 295 46.06 -5.43 -12.84
C ALA A 295 46.56 -5.04 -14.25
N PRO A 296 46.99 -3.79 -14.46
CA PRO A 296 47.61 -3.41 -15.73
C PRO A 296 48.92 -4.16 -15.93
N VAL A 297 49.09 -4.67 -17.14
CA VAL A 297 50.34 -5.26 -17.63
C VAL A 297 51.22 -4.08 -18.05
N ASP A 298 52.38 -3.93 -17.42
CA ASP A 298 53.37 -2.92 -17.78
C ASP A 298 53.90 -3.21 -19.21
N ALA A 299 53.48 -2.37 -20.16
CA ALA A 299 54.09 -2.28 -21.47
C ALA A 299 55.11 -1.14 -21.44
N ASN A 300 56.38 -1.47 -21.24
CA ASN A 300 57.48 -0.56 -21.50
C ASN A 300 57.98 -0.82 -22.92
N ALA A 301 57.64 0.10 -23.83
CA ALA A 301 58.08 0.11 -25.20
C ALA A 301 59.33 1.00 -25.36
N ASP A 302 60.22 0.48 -26.19
CA ASP A 302 61.43 1.06 -26.75
C ASP A 302 61.45 2.58 -26.96
N SER A 303 62.52 3.20 -26.47
CA SER A 303 63.04 4.49 -26.95
C SER A 303 64.29 4.25 -27.82
N ARG A 304 64.12 4.37 -29.14
CA ARG A 304 65.18 4.62 -30.12
C ARG A 304 64.79 5.82 -30.97
N ALA A 305 65.58 6.90 -30.88
CA ALA A 305 66.01 7.73 -32.01
C ALA A 305 66.91 8.88 -31.51
N ALA A 306 68.23 8.69 -31.60
CA ALA A 306 69.26 9.64 -32.03
C ALA A 306 70.63 8.97 -31.84
#